data_AF-A0AAV2PJX6-F1
#
_entry.id   AF-A0AAV2PJX6-F1
#
_cell.length_a   1.000
_cell.length_b   1.000
_cell.length_c   1.000
_cell.angle_alpha   90.00
_cell.angle_beta   90.00
_cell.angle_gamma   90.00
#
_symmetry.space_group_name_H-M   'P 1'
#
loop_
_entity.id
_entity.type
_entity.pdbx_description
1 polymer ?
#
loop_
_entity_poly.entity_id
_entity_poly.type
_entity_poly.pdbx_seq_one_letter_code
_entity_poly.pdbx_strand_id
1 'polypeptide(L)'
;ENSGGHKFLSHIIFFKFSQELRQAFSWECKTDYPTFKQILDSYCKVITSVVKNRRKQPSKPQAKAPPSQPKFQYKANKSEPNFHTQTLVPFKLHCRFCGVDGHSSLYCDNFVTANDRVNKCKELDLCIKCTSPKHKSDHCPGNHNNLYKPCKICDAKNHVSALCPKRKLEK
;
A
#
# COMPACT_ATOMS: atom_id res chain seq x y z
N GLU A 1 -32.05 -1.11 21.18
CA GLU A 1 -30.78 -1.54 20.56
C GLU A 1 -30.91 -2.55 19.41
N ASN A 2 -32.09 -3.11 19.11
CA ASN A 2 -32.28 -4.11 18.04
C ASN A 2 -32.82 -3.58 16.70
N SER A 3 -32.87 -2.25 16.48
CA SER A 3 -33.29 -1.74 15.17
C SER A 3 -32.18 -1.96 14.13
N GLY A 4 -32.57 -2.24 12.88
CA GLY A 4 -31.61 -2.47 11.79
C GLY A 4 -30.60 -1.33 11.61
N GLY A 5 -31.01 -0.09 11.91
CA GLY A 5 -30.14 1.09 11.88
C GLY A 5 -28.96 0.99 12.85
N HIS A 6 -29.14 0.42 14.04
CA HIS A 6 -28.03 0.25 14.99
C HIS A 6 -27.03 -0.78 14.49
N LYS A 7 -27.50 -1.87 13.85
CA LYS A 7 -26.61 -2.88 13.23
C LYS A 7 -25.82 -2.28 12.06
N PHE A 8 -26.49 -1.49 11.21
CA PHE A 8 -25.86 -0.81 10.09
C PHE A 8 -24.80 0.20 10.55
N LEU A 9 -25.12 1.02 11.56
CA LEU A 9 -24.18 1.98 12.13
C LEU A 9 -22.97 1.28 12.78
N SER A 10 -23.21 0.20 13.53
CA SER A 10 -22.14 -0.63 14.11
C SER A 10 -21.18 -1.13 13.03
N HIS A 11 -21.74 -1.58 11.91
CA HIS A 11 -20.97 -2.07 10.78
C HIS A 11 -20.13 -0.95 10.12
N ILE A 12 -20.72 0.22 9.85
CA ILE A 12 -19.98 1.38 9.30
C ILE A 12 -18.79 1.73 10.20
N ILE A 13 -19.04 1.84 11.51
CA ILE A 13 -18.01 2.20 12.49
C ILE A 13 -16.92 1.13 12.53
N PHE A 14 -17.29 -0.15 12.58
CA PHE A 14 -16.34 -1.25 12.60
C PHE A 14 -15.43 -1.26 11.37
N PHE A 15 -15.96 -0.96 10.18
CA PHE A 15 -15.18 -0.88 8.94
C PHE A 15 -14.21 0.31 8.88
N LYS A 16 -14.44 1.36 9.67
CA LYS A 16 -13.53 2.50 9.77
C LYS A 16 -12.33 2.24 10.68
N PHE A 17 -12.39 1.19 11.51
CA PHE A 17 -11.26 0.83 12.38
C PHE A 17 -10.11 0.21 11.60
N SER A 18 -8.88 0.44 12.11
CA SER A 18 -7.68 -0.22 11.60
C SER A 18 -7.82 -1.74 11.71
N GLN A 19 -7.07 -2.48 10.89
CA GLN A 19 -7.11 -3.96 10.91
C GLN A 19 -6.78 -4.53 12.29
N GLU A 20 -5.80 -3.93 12.98
CA GLU A 20 -5.40 -4.30 14.34
C GLU A 20 -6.55 -4.16 15.33
N LEU A 21 -7.28 -3.03 15.28
CA LEU A 21 -8.42 -2.79 16.15
C LEU A 21 -9.57 -3.75 15.84
N ARG A 22 -9.87 -4.01 14.56
CA ARG A 22 -10.93 -4.97 14.18
C ARG A 22 -10.64 -6.37 14.70
N GLN A 23 -9.41 -6.85 14.59
CA GLN A 23 -9.01 -8.16 15.12
C GLN A 23 -9.13 -8.20 16.64
N ALA A 24 -8.66 -7.16 17.33
CA ALA A 24 -8.74 -7.09 18.78
C ALA A 24 -10.20 -7.03 19.28
N PHE A 25 -11.07 -6.29 18.61
CA PHE A 25 -12.51 -6.29 18.91
C PHE A 25 -13.18 -7.63 18.60
N SER A 26 -12.81 -8.29 17.50
CA SER A 26 -13.34 -9.61 17.16
C SER A 26 -12.99 -10.66 18.23
N TRP A 27 -11.75 -10.63 18.74
CA TRP A 27 -11.32 -11.49 19.84
C TRP A 27 -11.99 -11.15 21.18
N GLU A 28 -12.07 -9.87 21.54
CA GLU A 28 -12.66 -9.45 22.83
C GLU A 28 -14.17 -9.69 22.87
N CYS A 29 -14.89 -9.34 21.80
CA CYS A 29 -16.35 -9.45 21.74
C CYS A 29 -16.84 -10.86 21.33
N LYS A 30 -15.93 -11.78 20.98
CA LYS A 30 -16.22 -13.15 20.50
C LYS A 30 -17.23 -13.18 19.34
N THR A 31 -17.17 -12.17 18.49
CA THR A 31 -18.05 -12.03 17.33
C THR A 31 -17.30 -11.34 16.20
N ASP A 32 -17.61 -11.71 14.96
CA ASP A 32 -17.02 -11.08 13.78
C ASP A 32 -17.53 -9.65 13.56
N TYR A 33 -18.71 -9.33 14.09
CA TYR A 33 -19.36 -8.04 13.95
C TYR A 33 -19.93 -7.56 15.28
N PRO A 34 -19.12 -6.88 16.10
CA PRO A 34 -19.57 -6.38 17.39
C PRO A 34 -20.62 -5.28 17.20
N THR A 35 -21.64 -5.31 18.03
CA THR A 35 -22.63 -4.24 18.11
C THR A 35 -22.01 -2.97 18.68
N PHE A 36 -22.62 -1.83 18.39
CA PHE A 36 -22.15 -0.54 18.87
C PHE A 36 -21.97 -0.51 20.40
N LYS A 37 -22.90 -1.11 21.15
CA LYS A 37 -22.78 -1.24 22.60
C LYS A 37 -21.56 -2.08 23.01
N GLN A 38 -21.37 -3.24 22.40
CA GLN A 38 -20.20 -4.09 22.69
C GLN A 38 -18.87 -3.38 22.40
N ILE A 39 -18.82 -2.57 21.34
CA ILE A 39 -17.68 -1.73 21.02
C ILE A 39 -17.45 -0.72 22.15
N LEU A 40 -18.49 0.01 22.58
CA LEU A 40 -18.41 1.01 23.65
C LEU A 40 -18.14 0.41 25.04
N ASP A 41 -18.54 -0.82 25.30
CA ASP A 41 -18.25 -1.48 26.59
C ASP A 41 -16.81 -2.00 26.64
N SER A 42 -16.22 -2.30 25.47
CA SER A 42 -14.93 -3.01 25.37
C SER A 42 -13.78 -2.14 24.88
N TYR A 43 -14.02 -0.92 24.39
CA TYR A 43 -13.01 -0.10 23.71
C TYR A 43 -11.77 0.19 24.57
N CYS A 44 -11.92 0.51 25.85
CA CYS A 44 -10.79 0.79 26.74
C CYS A 44 -9.83 -0.41 26.85
N LYS A 45 -10.39 -1.63 26.95
CA LYS A 45 -9.60 -2.87 27.03
C LYS A 45 -8.87 -3.13 25.71
N VAL A 46 -9.59 -3.01 24.59
CA VAL A 46 -9.04 -3.22 23.25
C VAL A 46 -7.92 -2.24 22.91
N ILE A 47 -8.13 -0.94 23.16
CA ILE A 47 -7.10 0.09 22.92
C ILE A 47 -5.85 -0.19 23.77
N THR A 48 -6.04 -0.53 25.04
CA THR A 48 -4.93 -0.85 25.95
C THR A 48 -4.15 -2.08 25.48
N SER A 49 -4.83 -3.12 25.00
CA SER A 49 -4.21 -4.32 24.44
C SER A 49 -3.38 -4.02 23.19
N VAL A 50 -3.93 -3.25 22.25
CA VAL A 50 -3.23 -2.86 21.02
C VAL A 50 -2.00 -2.00 21.31
N VAL A 51 -2.10 -1.03 22.23
CA VAL A 51 -0.97 -0.18 22.62
C VAL A 51 0.14 -0.98 23.30
N LYS A 52 -0.21 -1.94 24.17
CA LYS A 52 0.76 -2.82 24.84
C LYS A 52 1.50 -3.72 23.83
N ASN A 53 0.79 -4.26 22.84
CA ASN A 53 1.40 -5.13 21.83
C ASN A 53 2.29 -4.36 20.85
N ARG A 54 2.00 -3.08 20.56
CA ARG A 54 2.90 -2.22 19.76
C ARG A 54 4.23 -1.95 20.44
N ARG A 55 4.27 -1.87 21.78
CA ARG A 55 5.51 -1.65 22.55
C ARG A 55 6.39 -2.90 22.68
N LYS A 56 5.84 -4.09 22.45
CA LYS A 56 6.55 -5.37 22.56
C LYS A 56 7.20 -5.84 21.27
N GLN A 57 7.14 -5.10 20.17
CA GLN A 57 7.97 -5.43 19.02
C GLN A 57 9.44 -5.14 19.37
N PRO A 58 10.31 -6.16 19.50
CA PRO A 58 11.73 -5.91 19.65
C PRO A 58 12.20 -5.21 18.38
N SER A 59 12.71 -3.99 18.54
CA SER A 59 13.48 -3.32 17.50
C SER A 59 14.61 -4.26 17.09
N LYS A 60 14.54 -4.83 15.87
CA LYS A 60 15.68 -5.54 15.30
C LYS A 60 16.90 -4.61 15.36
N PRO A 61 18.06 -5.06 15.87
CA PRO A 61 19.26 -4.23 15.93
C PRO A 61 19.64 -3.78 14.51
N GLN A 62 19.79 -2.47 14.32
CA GLN A 62 20.44 -1.93 13.14
C GLN A 62 21.93 -2.28 13.21
N ALA A 63 22.34 -3.34 12.52
CA ALA A 63 23.75 -3.60 12.26
C ALA A 63 24.27 -2.55 11.27
N LYS A 64 25.17 -1.69 11.74
CA LYS A 64 26.05 -0.86 10.90
C LYS A 64 27.17 -1.75 10.37
N ALA A 65 27.41 -1.75 9.06
CA ALA A 65 28.73 -2.06 8.47
C ALA A 65 28.85 -1.51 7.03
N PRO A 66 30.08 -1.19 6.55
CA PRO A 66 30.40 -0.25 5.47
C PRO A 66 30.50 -0.92 4.07
N PRO A 67 30.89 -0.20 2.98
CA PRO A 67 30.46 -0.50 1.62
C PRO A 67 31.42 -1.42 0.85
N SER A 68 30.91 -2.13 -0.16
CA SER A 68 31.36 -2.08 -1.58
C SER A 68 31.14 -3.40 -2.37
N GLN A 69 30.53 -3.21 -3.54
CA GLN A 69 30.48 -4.05 -4.77
C GLN A 69 29.73 -5.41 -4.77
N PRO A 70 28.77 -5.61 -5.71
CA PRO A 70 28.14 -6.90 -5.94
C PRO A 70 28.89 -7.70 -7.02
N LYS A 71 29.49 -8.84 -6.67
CA LYS A 71 29.71 -9.95 -7.60
C LYS A 71 28.56 -10.93 -7.45
N PHE A 72 27.58 -10.86 -8.36
CA PHE A 72 26.53 -11.89 -8.46
C PHE A 72 27.14 -13.15 -9.09
N GLN A 73 27.38 -14.18 -8.27
CA GLN A 73 27.47 -15.57 -8.72
C GLN A 73 26.13 -16.25 -8.44
N TYR A 74 25.39 -16.59 -9.49
CA TYR A 74 24.20 -17.45 -9.37
C TYR A 74 24.65 -18.88 -9.07
N LYS A 75 24.42 -19.35 -7.84
CA LYS A 75 24.31 -20.79 -7.55
C LYS A 75 22.83 -21.15 -7.49
N ALA A 76 22.41 -22.00 -8.42
CA ALA A 76 21.07 -22.56 -8.47
C ALA A 76 20.92 -23.62 -7.36
N ASN A 77 20.39 -23.21 -6.21
CA ASN A 77 19.93 -24.17 -5.20
C ASN A 77 18.44 -24.44 -5.43
N LYS A 78 18.15 -25.63 -5.94
CA LYS A 78 16.82 -26.23 -5.90
C LYS A 78 16.40 -26.32 -4.43
N SER A 79 15.54 -25.40 -4.01
CA SER A 79 14.81 -25.48 -2.75
C SER A 79 13.35 -25.68 -3.10
N GLU A 80 12.77 -26.76 -2.58
CA GLU A 80 11.37 -27.11 -2.75
C GLU A 80 10.46 -25.92 -2.38
N PRO A 81 9.34 -25.72 -3.10
CA PRO A 81 8.45 -24.62 -2.81
C PRO A 81 7.71 -24.92 -1.50
N ASN A 82 8.17 -24.32 -0.42
CA ASN A 82 7.44 -24.28 0.84
C ASN A 82 6.23 -23.36 0.62
N PHE A 83 5.10 -23.92 0.17
CA PHE A 83 3.84 -23.20 0.01
C PHE A 83 3.27 -22.85 1.38
N HIS A 84 3.83 -21.81 2.00
CA HIS A 84 3.13 -21.12 3.08
C HIS A 84 2.03 -20.28 2.43
N THR A 85 0.81 -20.84 2.39
CA THR A 85 -0.43 -20.13 2.06
C THR A 85 -0.66 -19.05 3.12
N GLN A 86 0.08 -17.95 3.00
CA GLN A 86 -0.37 -16.68 3.53
C GLN A 86 -1.70 -16.41 2.83
N THR A 87 -2.77 -16.34 3.61
CA THR A 87 -4.08 -15.88 3.14
C THR A 87 -3.86 -14.63 2.30
N LEU A 88 -4.09 -14.76 0.99
CA LEU A 88 -3.95 -13.69 0.03
C LEU A 88 -4.99 -12.63 0.40
N VAL A 89 -4.61 -11.70 1.29
CA VAL A 89 -5.30 -10.42 1.36
C VAL A 89 -5.31 -9.89 -0.06
N PRO A 90 -6.48 -9.70 -0.70
CA PRO A 90 -6.51 -9.25 -2.08
C PRO A 90 -5.72 -7.94 -2.14
N PHE A 91 -4.63 -7.93 -2.91
CA PHE A 91 -3.81 -6.75 -3.10
C PHE A 91 -4.72 -5.65 -3.65
N LYS A 92 -5.18 -4.76 -2.76
CA LYS A 92 -5.99 -3.63 -3.17
C LYS A 92 -5.10 -2.72 -4.00
N LEU A 93 -5.43 -2.62 -5.29
CA LEU A 93 -4.78 -1.69 -6.18
C LEU A 93 -5.16 -0.27 -5.75
N HIS A 94 -4.18 0.49 -5.28
CA HIS A 94 -4.38 1.88 -4.89
C HIS A 94 -3.87 2.82 -5.98
N CYS A 95 -4.72 3.72 -6.46
CA CYS A 95 -4.32 4.71 -7.43
C CYS A 95 -3.69 5.94 -6.76
N ARG A 96 -2.41 6.19 -7.03
CA ARG A 96 -1.69 7.35 -6.48
C ARG A 96 -2.17 8.71 -6.97
N PHE A 97 -2.94 8.77 -8.05
CA PHE A 97 -3.36 10.04 -8.64
C PHE A 97 -4.69 10.52 -8.06
N CYS A 98 -5.69 9.64 -8.00
CA CYS A 98 -7.01 9.97 -7.47
C CYS A 98 -7.23 9.52 -6.02
N GLY A 99 -6.34 8.72 -5.45
CA GLY A 99 -6.45 8.22 -4.06
C GLY A 99 -7.53 7.16 -3.85
N VAL A 100 -8.15 6.67 -4.93
CA VAL A 100 -9.21 5.66 -4.87
C VAL A 100 -8.61 4.26 -5.01
N ASP A 101 -9.10 3.33 -4.19
CA ASP A 101 -8.78 1.91 -4.30
C ASP A 101 -9.63 1.25 -5.41
N GLY A 102 -9.05 0.28 -6.12
CA GLY A 102 -9.72 -0.52 -7.15
C GLY A 102 -8.98 -0.55 -8.50
N HIS A 103 -8.01 0.35 -8.73
CA HIS A 103 -7.24 0.39 -9.98
C HIS A 103 -5.79 0.85 -9.76
N SER A 104 -4.93 0.48 -10.71
CA SER A 104 -3.55 0.98 -10.75
C SER A 104 -3.51 2.40 -11.28
N SER A 105 -2.53 3.22 -10.86
CA SER A 105 -2.25 4.52 -11.46
C SER A 105 -2.14 4.50 -12.99
N LEU A 106 -1.75 3.37 -13.60
CA LEU A 106 -1.75 3.23 -15.06
C LEU A 106 -3.15 3.37 -15.67
N TYR A 107 -4.17 2.83 -15.01
CA TYR A 107 -5.56 2.74 -15.48
C TYR A 107 -6.48 3.73 -14.77
N CYS A 108 -5.98 4.90 -14.40
CA CYS A 108 -6.81 5.93 -13.78
C CYS A 108 -7.63 6.68 -14.84
N ASP A 109 -8.95 6.67 -14.69
CA ASP A 109 -9.91 7.34 -15.57
C ASP A 109 -9.99 8.85 -15.33
N ASN A 110 -9.70 9.32 -14.11
CA ASN A 110 -9.71 10.75 -13.79
C ASN A 110 -8.54 11.52 -14.44
N PHE A 111 -7.43 10.83 -14.70
CA PHE A 111 -6.22 11.42 -15.26
C PHE A 111 -5.84 10.65 -16.51
N VAL A 112 -6.43 11.05 -17.62
CA VAL A 112 -6.37 10.31 -18.87
C VAL A 112 -5.05 10.58 -19.59
N THR A 113 -4.66 11.86 -19.71
CA THR A 113 -3.49 12.26 -20.48
C THR A 113 -2.20 12.20 -19.65
N ALA A 114 -1.06 12.06 -20.33
CA ALA A 114 0.25 12.11 -19.67
C ALA A 114 0.49 13.46 -18.98
N ASN A 115 0.00 14.56 -19.56
CA ASN A 115 0.16 15.89 -19.00
C ASN A 115 -0.64 16.07 -17.70
N ASP A 116 -1.90 15.61 -17.67
CA ASP A 116 -2.73 15.67 -16.46
C ASP A 116 -2.09 14.89 -15.31
N ARG A 117 -1.49 13.74 -15.61
CA ARG A 117 -0.79 12.92 -14.62
C ARG A 117 0.49 13.59 -14.11
N VAL A 118 1.23 14.26 -14.99
CA VAL A 118 2.41 15.05 -14.60
C VAL A 118 2.00 16.22 -13.71
N ASN A 119 0.93 16.93 -14.05
CA ASN A 119 0.38 18.00 -13.22
C ASN A 119 -0.07 17.47 -11.86
N LYS A 120 -0.76 16.32 -11.84
CA LYS A 120 -1.17 15.70 -10.59
C LYS A 120 0.01 15.26 -9.73
N CYS A 121 1.09 14.76 -10.34
CA CYS A 121 2.33 14.48 -9.61
C CYS A 121 2.91 15.75 -8.97
N LYS A 122 2.90 16.89 -9.67
CA LYS A 122 3.37 18.16 -9.11
C LYS A 122 2.49 18.63 -7.94
N GLU A 123 1.17 18.53 -8.07
CA GLU A 123 0.22 18.87 -6.99
C GLU A 123 0.41 18.01 -5.74
N LEU A 124 0.73 16.73 -5.92
CA LEU A 124 0.90 15.75 -4.83
C LEU A 124 2.35 15.64 -4.34
N ASP A 125 3.26 16.52 -4.79
CA ASP A 125 4.70 16.45 -4.51
C ASP A 125 5.33 15.07 -4.80
N LEU A 126 4.85 14.40 -5.84
CA LEU A 126 5.37 13.13 -6.33
C LEU A 126 6.37 13.34 -7.46
N CYS A 127 7.39 12.48 -7.49
CA CYS A 127 8.36 12.47 -8.58
C CYS A 127 7.68 12.27 -9.95
N ILE A 128 7.90 13.20 -10.89
CA ILE A 128 7.30 13.20 -12.24
C ILE A 128 7.88 12.12 -13.17
N LYS A 129 8.83 11.32 -12.69
CA LYS A 129 9.45 10.21 -13.44
C LYS A 129 8.97 8.85 -12.91
N CYS A 130 8.92 8.69 -11.59
CA CYS A 130 8.64 7.39 -10.96
C CYS A 130 7.42 7.35 -10.03
N THR A 131 6.70 8.46 -9.84
CA THR A 131 5.54 8.59 -8.94
C THR A 131 5.85 8.24 -7.47
N SER A 132 7.11 8.33 -7.05
CA SER A 132 7.53 8.08 -5.69
C SER A 132 7.46 9.36 -4.85
N PRO A 133 6.99 9.28 -3.59
CA PRO A 133 7.09 10.39 -2.64
C PRO A 133 8.47 10.50 -1.96
N LYS A 134 9.37 9.52 -2.18
CA LYS A 134 10.65 9.45 -1.44
C LYS A 134 11.71 10.44 -1.91
N HIS A 135 11.55 11.02 -3.10
CA HIS A 135 12.53 11.94 -3.68
C HIS A 135 11.87 12.89 -4.67
N LYS A 136 12.51 14.04 -4.89
CA LYS A 136 12.17 14.96 -5.97
C LYS A 136 12.67 14.45 -7.31
N SER A 137 12.08 14.96 -8.39
CA SER A 137 12.39 14.59 -9.77
C SER A 137 13.87 14.69 -10.10
N ASP A 138 14.61 15.63 -9.51
CA ASP A 138 16.04 15.86 -9.78
C ASP A 138 16.94 14.72 -9.31
N HIS A 139 16.57 14.08 -8.19
CA HIS A 139 17.30 12.97 -7.59
C HIS A 139 16.69 11.61 -7.97
N CYS A 140 15.88 11.59 -9.04
CA CYS A 140 15.26 10.36 -9.50
C CYS A 140 16.29 9.51 -10.27
N PRO A 141 16.38 8.19 -10.02
CA PRO A 141 17.18 7.29 -10.87
C PRO A 141 16.74 7.31 -12.34
N GLY A 142 15.54 7.84 -12.64
CA GLY A 142 15.06 8.02 -14.01
C GLY A 142 15.77 9.08 -14.80
N ASN A 143 16.41 10.05 -14.15
CA ASN A 143 17.24 11.03 -14.86
C ASN A 143 18.47 10.36 -15.47
N HIS A 144 18.94 9.26 -14.88
CA HIS A 144 20.07 8.48 -15.36
C HIS A 144 19.65 7.21 -16.13
N ASN A 145 18.39 7.13 -16.59
CA ASN A 145 17.85 5.93 -17.26
C ASN A 145 18.01 4.63 -16.45
N ASN A 146 17.96 4.73 -15.13
CA ASN A 146 18.22 3.61 -14.22
C ASN A 146 16.99 3.25 -13.38
N LEU A 147 15.77 3.42 -13.92
CA LEU A 147 14.58 2.86 -13.26
C LEU A 147 14.69 1.32 -13.25
N TYR A 148 14.43 0.74 -12.08
CA TYR A 148 14.36 -0.72 -11.89
C TYR A 148 13.39 -1.40 -12.84
N LYS A 149 12.24 -0.77 -13.12
CA LYS A 149 11.25 -1.25 -14.08
C LYS A 149 11.18 -0.30 -15.28
N PRO A 150 11.50 -0.77 -16.50
CA PRO A 150 11.31 0.03 -17.71
C PRO A 150 9.82 0.29 -17.97
N CYS A 151 9.55 1.33 -18.75
CA CYS A 151 8.22 1.63 -19.25
C CYS A 151 7.73 0.53 -20.20
N LYS A 152 6.62 -0.12 -19.89
CA LYS A 152 6.04 -1.19 -20.73
C LYS A 152 5.48 -0.74 -22.08
N ILE A 153 5.42 0.58 -22.35
CA ILE A 153 4.81 1.16 -23.56
C ILE A 153 5.89 1.56 -24.58
N CYS A 154 7.07 1.98 -24.10
CA CYS A 154 8.15 2.48 -24.96
C CYS A 154 9.54 1.98 -24.56
N ASP A 155 9.62 1.05 -23.61
CA ASP A 155 10.82 0.41 -23.07
C ASP A 155 11.88 1.34 -22.46
N ALA A 156 11.59 2.64 -22.37
CA ALA A 156 12.49 3.61 -21.76
C ALA A 156 12.59 3.40 -20.24
N LYS A 157 13.80 3.60 -19.69
CA LYS A 157 14.11 3.50 -18.25
C LYS A 157 14.16 4.85 -17.53
N ASN A 158 13.63 5.90 -18.15
CA ASN A 158 13.55 7.24 -17.54
C ASN A 158 12.20 7.56 -16.90
N HIS A 159 11.15 6.77 -17.13
CA HIS A 159 9.84 7.00 -16.53
C HIS A 159 9.06 5.69 -16.33
N VAL A 160 8.05 5.71 -15.47
CA VAL A 160 7.10 4.61 -15.30
C VAL A 160 5.99 4.65 -16.36
N SER A 161 5.43 3.49 -16.74
CA SER A 161 4.39 3.39 -17.77
C SER A 161 3.20 4.34 -17.57
N ALA A 162 2.85 4.63 -16.31
CA ALA A 162 1.74 5.53 -15.99
C ALA A 162 1.96 6.97 -16.47
N LEU A 163 3.21 7.39 -16.69
CA LEU A 163 3.60 8.74 -17.14
C LEU A 163 4.16 8.72 -18.57
N CYS A 164 3.92 7.65 -19.33
CA CYS A 164 4.43 7.53 -20.68
C CYS A 164 3.69 8.46 -21.65
N PRO A 165 4.40 9.32 -22.41
CA PRO A 165 3.77 10.19 -23.39
C PRO A 165 3.22 9.43 -24.60
N LYS A 166 3.75 8.24 -24.91
CA LYS A 166 3.30 7.38 -26.02
C LYS A 166 2.10 6.50 -25.68
N ARG A 167 1.49 6.67 -24.50
CA ARG A 167 0.33 5.88 -24.08
C ARG A 167 -0.85 6.20 -25.01
N LYS A 168 -1.20 5.25 -25.88
CA LYS A 168 -2.47 5.29 -26.60
C LYS A 168 -3.58 4.91 -25.63
N LEU A 169 -4.62 5.72 -25.57
CA LEU A 169 -5.84 5.39 -24.85
C LEU A 169 -6.58 4.37 -25.71
N GLU A 170 -6.46 3.09 -25.38
CA GLU A 170 -7.40 2.11 -25.89
C GLU A 170 -8.69 2.34 -25.11
N LYS A 171 -9.69 2.89 -25.82
CA LYS A 171 -11.08 3.00 -25.35
C LYS A 171 -11.78 1.67 -25.60
#